data_AF-A0A8K0CV14-F1
#
_entry.id   AF-A0A8K0CV14-F1
#
_cell.length_a   1.000
_cell.length_b   1.000
_cell.length_c   1.000
_cell.angle_alpha   90.00
_cell.angle_beta   90.00
_cell.angle_gamma   90.00
#
_symmetry.space_group_name_H-M   'P 1'
#
loop_
_entity.id
_entity.type
_entity.pdbx_description
1 polymer ?
#
loop_
_entity_poly.entity_id
_entity_poly.type
_entity_poly.pdbx_seq_one_letter_code
_entity_poly.pdbx_strand_id
1 'polypeptide(L)'
;CFVVLIDGKLPADQEMKPKKKRVGNRMKFVVNGFVYHNNLIAGNPPLRYLGCAEHKKSGCRGRATLPVNAPLDQLRLTHEHNHPPDITAEEKYEFVNELKKAVRTMKYSTLKSVYETVAKFYPRGAKEITFMSIHSSLHRWKHNPAM
;
A
#
# COMPACT_ATOMS: atom_id res chain seq x y z
N CYS A 1 59.27 -33.22 -8.69
CA CYS A 1 58.02 -32.77 -9.32
C CYS A 1 57.17 -33.99 -9.65
N PHE A 2 56.08 -34.22 -8.93
CA PHE A 2 54.80 -34.70 -9.47
C PHE A 2 53.76 -34.60 -8.35
N VAL A 3 52.77 -33.74 -8.58
CA VAL A 3 51.63 -33.45 -7.72
C VAL A 3 50.46 -34.27 -8.26
N VAL A 4 49.74 -35.00 -7.41
CA VAL A 4 48.35 -35.46 -7.67
C VAL A 4 47.65 -35.49 -6.31
N LEU A 5 47.06 -34.37 -5.88
CA LEU A 5 45.63 -34.01 -6.02
C LEU A 5 44.70 -34.92 -5.20
N ILE A 6 44.35 -34.41 -4.02
CA ILE A 6 43.34 -34.93 -3.09
C ILE A 6 41.96 -34.53 -3.64
N ASP A 7 41.03 -35.48 -3.72
CA ASP A 7 39.64 -35.30 -4.15
C ASP A 7 38.89 -34.26 -3.31
N GLY A 8 38.97 -33.00 -3.73
CA GLY A 8 38.19 -31.89 -3.21
C GLY A 8 36.81 -31.84 -3.87
N LYS A 9 35.82 -32.51 -3.28
CA LYS A 9 34.41 -32.36 -3.67
C LYS A 9 33.84 -31.11 -2.99
N LEU A 10 33.87 -29.96 -3.68
CA LEU A 10 33.07 -28.79 -3.30
C LEU A 10 31.56 -29.10 -3.50
N PRO A 11 30.68 -28.83 -2.53
CA PRO A 11 29.25 -28.93 -2.74
C PRO A 11 28.72 -27.75 -3.57
N ALA A 12 27.80 -28.10 -4.47
CA ALA A 12 27.07 -27.25 -5.39
C ALA A 12 26.42 -26.02 -4.70
N ASP A 13 26.74 -24.87 -5.26
CA ASP A 13 25.86 -23.73 -5.51
C ASP A 13 24.42 -23.87 -4.99
N GLN A 14 24.21 -23.47 -3.74
CA GLN A 14 22.89 -23.08 -3.27
C GLN A 14 22.55 -21.71 -3.89
N GLU A 15 21.90 -21.71 -5.05
CA GLU A 15 21.25 -20.52 -5.58
C GLU A 15 20.30 -19.93 -4.53
N MET A 16 20.75 -18.87 -3.86
CA MET A 16 19.93 -18.09 -2.94
C MET A 16 18.81 -17.41 -3.74
N LYS A 17 17.64 -18.05 -3.78
CA LYS A 17 16.40 -17.44 -4.30
C LYS A 17 16.25 -16.05 -3.68
N PRO A 18 16.15 -14.97 -4.47
CA PRO A 18 16.16 -13.61 -3.94
C PRO A 18 15.02 -13.45 -2.94
N LYS A 19 15.39 -13.13 -1.69
CA LYS A 19 14.43 -12.93 -0.60
C LYS A 19 13.47 -11.80 -1.00
N LYS A 20 12.19 -12.15 -1.16
CA LYS A 20 11.10 -11.23 -1.51
C LYS A 20 11.08 -10.06 -0.50
N LYS A 21 11.56 -8.88 -0.91
CA LYS A 21 11.51 -7.68 -0.07
C LYS A 21 10.05 -7.33 0.19
N ARG A 22 9.58 -7.51 1.42
CA ARG A 22 8.27 -7.00 1.85
C ARG A 22 8.34 -5.47 1.81
N VAL A 23 7.57 -4.85 0.93
CA VAL A 23 7.57 -3.39 0.77
C VAL A 23 7.04 -2.78 2.08
N GLY A 24 7.90 -2.08 2.82
CA GLY A 24 7.59 -1.51 4.14
C GLY A 24 6.48 -0.46 4.10
N ASN A 25 6.33 0.23 2.97
CA ASN A 25 5.20 1.11 2.72
C ASN A 25 4.13 0.35 1.92
N ARG A 26 3.02 -0.04 2.57
CA ARG A 26 1.86 -0.61 1.88
C ARG A 26 1.17 0.49 1.07
N MET A 27 1.73 0.79 -0.10
CA MET A 27 1.06 1.61 -1.09
C MET A 27 -0.31 1.01 -1.38
N LYS A 28 -1.32 1.86 -1.29
CA LYS A 28 -2.70 1.52 -1.64
C LYS A 28 -2.95 2.02 -3.05
N PHE A 29 -3.65 1.21 -3.83
CA PHE A 29 -4.11 1.56 -5.17
C PHE A 29 -5.63 1.46 -5.18
N VAL A 30 -6.30 2.47 -5.71
CA VAL A 30 -7.77 2.47 -5.83
C VAL A 30 -8.09 2.48 -7.33
N VAL A 31 -8.84 1.48 -7.79
CA VAL A 31 -9.25 1.35 -9.20
C VAL A 31 -10.67 0.81 -9.24
N ASN A 32 -11.59 1.49 -9.93
CA ASN A 32 -13.00 1.11 -10.09
C ASN A 32 -13.72 0.82 -8.76
N GLY A 33 -13.42 1.60 -7.70
CA GLY A 33 -13.98 1.40 -6.36
C GLY A 33 -13.41 0.20 -5.57
N PHE A 34 -12.40 -0.49 -6.12
CA PHE A 34 -11.68 -1.53 -5.40
C PHE A 34 -10.34 -1.02 -4.88
N VAL A 35 -10.06 -1.31 -3.61
CA VAL A 35 -8.79 -0.94 -2.97
C VAL A 35 -7.87 -2.14 -2.95
N TYR A 36 -6.64 -1.94 -3.40
CA TYR A 36 -5.60 -2.96 -3.43
C TYR A 36 -4.39 -2.55 -2.58
N HIS A 37 -3.72 -3.56 -2.04
CA HIS A 37 -2.42 -3.44 -1.39
C HIS A 37 -1.33 -4.11 -2.23
N ASN A 38 -0.13 -3.52 -2.23
CA ASN A 38 1.03 -4.15 -2.82
C ASN A 38 1.52 -5.33 -1.97
N ASN A 39 1.43 -6.54 -2.50
CA ASN A 39 1.89 -7.75 -1.81
C ASN A 39 3.35 -8.07 -2.15
N LEU A 40 3.70 -7.99 -3.43
CA LEU A 40 5.01 -8.39 -3.94
C LEU A 40 5.32 -7.63 -5.22
N ILE A 41 6.59 -7.28 -5.41
CA ILE A 41 7.13 -6.89 -6.72
C ILE A 41 8.06 -7.99 -7.17
N ALA A 42 7.83 -8.57 -8.35
CA ALA A 42 8.65 -9.65 -8.90
C ALA A 42 8.57 -9.70 -10.44
N GLY A 43 9.48 -10.44 -11.06
CA GLY A 43 9.55 -10.62 -12.51
C GLY A 43 10.58 -9.71 -13.20
N ASN A 44 10.85 -10.01 -14.47
CA ASN A 44 11.61 -9.17 -15.38
C ASN A 44 10.86 -9.11 -16.73
N PRO A 45 10.20 -7.99 -17.09
CA PRO A 45 10.14 -6.71 -16.38
C PRO A 45 9.39 -6.80 -15.03
N PRO A 46 9.64 -5.85 -14.09
CA PRO A 46 9.08 -5.94 -12.74
C PRO A 46 7.57 -5.67 -12.72
N LEU A 47 6.81 -6.62 -12.17
CA LEU A 47 5.36 -6.54 -11.95
C LEU A 47 5.03 -6.43 -10.46
N ARG A 48 4.07 -5.57 -10.14
CA ARG A 48 3.44 -5.48 -8.81
C ARG A 48 2.27 -6.44 -8.77
N TYR A 49 2.30 -7.34 -7.79
CA TYR A 49 1.20 -8.23 -7.45
C TYR A 49 0.39 -7.58 -6.35
N LEU A 50 -0.85 -7.27 -6.68
CA LEU A 50 -1.79 -6.52 -5.86
C LEU A 50 -2.84 -7.48 -5.31
N GLY A 51 -3.16 -7.35 -4.02
CA GLY A 51 -4.25 -8.08 -3.38
C GLY A 51 -5.32 -7.15 -2.86
N CYS A 52 -6.57 -7.59 -2.86
CA CYS A 52 -7.68 -6.80 -2.32
C CYS A 52 -7.45 -6.42 -0.84
N ALA A 53 -7.71 -5.16 -0.50
CA ALA A 53 -7.61 -4.65 0.86
C ALA A 53 -8.65 -5.27 1.79
N GLU A 54 -9.81 -5.69 1.25
CA GLU A 54 -10.89 -6.31 2.00
C GLU A 54 -10.71 -7.80 2.26
N HIS A 55 -9.58 -8.41 1.85
CA HIS A 55 -9.29 -9.84 2.11
C HIS A 55 -9.55 -10.24 3.57
N LYS A 56 -9.25 -9.37 4.54
CA LYS A 56 -9.48 -9.66 5.96
C LYS A 56 -10.92 -9.46 6.42
N LYS A 57 -11.69 -8.60 5.76
CA LYS A 57 -13.06 -8.24 6.16
C LYS A 57 -14.10 -9.13 5.48
N SER A 58 -13.96 -9.34 4.17
CA SER A 58 -14.90 -10.10 3.33
C SER A 58 -14.33 -11.44 2.85
N GLY A 59 -13.11 -11.80 3.25
CA GLY A 59 -12.45 -13.01 2.73
C GLY A 59 -12.08 -12.89 1.25
N CYS A 60 -12.09 -11.67 0.69
CA CYS A 60 -11.89 -11.43 -0.73
C CYS A 60 -10.53 -11.92 -1.24
N ARG A 61 -10.56 -12.75 -2.29
CA ARG A 61 -9.36 -13.26 -2.96
C ARG A 61 -9.02 -12.50 -4.25
N GLY A 62 -9.64 -11.33 -4.46
CA GLY A 62 -9.38 -10.46 -5.60
C GLY A 62 -7.90 -10.12 -5.73
N ARG A 63 -7.38 -10.29 -6.94
CA ARG A 63 -5.96 -10.08 -7.27
C ARG A 63 -5.83 -9.31 -8.57
N ALA A 64 -4.80 -8.49 -8.63
CA ALA A 64 -4.45 -7.76 -9.82
C ALA A 64 -2.94 -7.69 -10.01
N THR A 65 -2.52 -7.43 -11.24
CA THR A 65 -1.13 -7.16 -11.58
C THR A 65 -1.01 -5.79 -12.22
N LEU A 66 0.05 -5.08 -11.88
CA LEU A 66 0.36 -3.75 -12.41
C LEU A 66 1.86 -3.66 -12.68
N PRO A 67 2.32 -3.37 -13.91
CA PRO A 67 3.74 -3.14 -14.16
C PRO A 67 4.26 -1.96 -13.32
N VAL A 68 5.49 -2.04 -12.81
CA VAL A 68 6.01 -1.07 -11.83
C VAL A 68 6.02 0.38 -12.32
N ASN A 69 6.25 0.57 -13.62
CA ASN A 69 6.34 1.86 -14.31
C ASN A 69 5.11 2.18 -15.16
N ALA A 70 4.02 1.41 -15.03
CA ALA A 70 2.81 1.61 -15.80
C ALA A 70 1.78 2.46 -15.03
N PRO A 71 0.94 3.21 -15.75
CA PRO A 71 -0.21 3.89 -15.18
C PRO A 71 -1.28 2.91 -14.67
N LEU A 72 -2.16 3.37 -13.79
CA LEU A 72 -3.17 2.54 -13.10
C LEU A 72 -4.24 1.95 -14.02
N ASP A 73 -4.45 2.57 -15.18
CA ASP A 73 -5.29 2.08 -16.27
C ASP A 73 -4.81 0.75 -16.87
N GLN A 74 -3.51 0.44 -16.76
CA GLN A 74 -2.92 -0.83 -17.20
C GLN A 74 -3.02 -1.93 -16.12
N LEU A 75 -3.75 -1.70 -15.03
CA LEU A 75 -4.01 -2.71 -14.02
C LEU A 75 -4.82 -3.85 -14.62
N ARG A 76 -4.28 -5.07 -14.54
CA ARG A 76 -4.95 -6.28 -15.01
C ARG A 76 -5.49 -7.08 -13.84
N LEU A 77 -6.79 -7.31 -13.83
CA LEU A 77 -7.41 -8.23 -12.89
C LEU A 77 -6.99 -9.67 -13.21
N THR A 78 -6.49 -10.38 -12.19
CA THR A 78 -6.12 -11.80 -12.30
C THR A 78 -7.07 -12.70 -11.52
N HIS A 79 -7.79 -12.15 -10.54
CA HIS A 79 -8.85 -12.83 -9.82
C HIS A 79 -9.94 -11.84 -9.44
N GLU A 80 -11.19 -12.24 -9.62
CA GLU A 80 -12.38 -11.42 -9.37
C GLU A 80 -12.61 -11.17 -7.86
N HIS A 81 -13.38 -10.12 -7.57
CA HIS A 81 -13.78 -9.80 -6.20
C HIS A 81 -15.09 -10.49 -5.83
N ASN A 82 -15.27 -10.80 -4.55
CA ASN A 82 -16.49 -11.40 -4.01
C ASN A 82 -17.37 -10.38 -3.25
N HIS A 83 -17.12 -9.08 -3.44
CA HIS A 83 -17.84 -8.00 -2.78
C HIS A 83 -18.09 -6.86 -3.77
N PRO A 84 -19.12 -6.04 -3.53
CA PRO A 84 -19.39 -4.88 -4.38
C PRO A 84 -18.26 -3.84 -4.28
N PRO A 85 -18.11 -2.98 -5.30
CA PRO A 85 -17.16 -1.88 -5.26
C PRO A 85 -17.57 -0.84 -4.21
N ASP A 86 -16.58 -0.28 -3.51
CA ASP A 86 -16.79 0.84 -2.58
C ASP A 86 -16.59 2.16 -3.35
N ILE A 87 -17.70 2.77 -3.75
CA ILE A 87 -17.73 4.05 -4.47
C ILE A 87 -17.09 5.18 -3.65
N THR A 88 -17.09 5.06 -2.32
CA THR A 88 -16.52 6.06 -1.42
C THR A 88 -15.03 5.84 -1.13
N ALA A 89 -14.45 4.73 -1.58
CA ALA A 89 -13.08 4.36 -1.24
C ALA A 89 -12.04 5.36 -1.76
N GLU A 90 -12.26 5.91 -2.95
CA GLU A 90 -11.38 6.91 -3.56
C GLU A 90 -11.41 8.21 -2.76
N GLU A 91 -12.60 8.76 -2.51
CA GLU A 91 -12.77 9.97 -1.70
C GLU A 91 -12.21 9.79 -0.28
N LYS A 92 -12.39 8.61 0.34
CA LYS A 92 -11.79 8.27 1.65
C LYS A 92 -10.27 8.29 1.58
N TYR A 93 -9.69 7.73 0.51
CA TYR A 93 -8.26 7.68 0.33
C TYR A 93 -7.68 9.08 0.15
N GLU A 94 -8.31 9.91 -0.68
CA GLU A 94 -7.93 11.31 -0.89
C GLU A 94 -8.04 12.11 0.41
N PHE A 95 -9.15 11.99 1.15
CA PHE A 95 -9.36 12.68 2.41
C PHE A 95 -8.24 12.37 3.42
N VAL A 96 -7.87 11.09 3.57
CA VAL A 96 -6.78 10.69 4.47
C VAL A 96 -5.43 11.21 3.97
N ASN A 97 -5.18 11.20 2.67
CA ASN A 97 -3.94 11.71 2.11
C ASN A 97 -3.82 13.22 2.34
N GLU A 98 -4.91 13.96 2.20
CA GLU A 98 -4.93 15.39 2.43
C GLU A 98 -4.80 15.74 3.92
N LEU A 99 -5.45 14.98 4.81
CA LEU A 99 -5.21 15.10 6.26
C LEU A 99 -3.74 14.91 6.61
N LYS A 100 -3.06 13.92 6.03
CA LYS A 100 -1.62 13.70 6.26
C LYS A 100 -0.79 14.91 5.82
N LYS A 101 -1.09 15.50 4.67
CA LYS A 101 -0.39 16.71 4.19
C LYS A 101 -0.70 17.90 5.10
N ALA A 102 -1.97 18.14 5.40
CA ALA A 102 -2.42 19.27 6.21
C ALA A 102 -1.82 19.24 7.62
N VAL A 103 -1.74 18.08 8.26
CA VAL A 103 -1.09 17.92 9.59
C VAL A 103 0.38 18.32 9.56
N ARG A 104 1.08 18.06 8.44
CA ARG A 104 2.50 18.40 8.28
C ARG A 104 2.70 19.89 7.98
N THR A 105 1.79 20.50 7.22
CA THR A 105 1.86 21.91 6.84
C THR A 105 1.41 22.83 7.99
N MET A 106 0.33 22.47 8.69
CA MET A 106 -0.28 23.26 9.76
C MET A 106 0.32 22.94 11.14
N LYS A 107 1.63 23.08 11.31
CA LYS A 107 2.37 22.65 12.51
C LYS A 107 1.84 23.28 13.82
N TYR A 108 1.42 24.54 13.76
CA TYR A 108 0.96 25.31 14.92
C TYR A 108 -0.54 25.15 15.21
N SER A 109 -1.32 24.58 14.29
CA SER A 109 -2.74 24.36 14.48
C SER A 109 -3.02 23.14 15.36
N THR A 110 -4.19 23.15 16.00
CA THR A 110 -4.69 21.99 16.75
C THR A 110 -5.14 20.91 15.76
N LEU A 111 -5.03 19.63 16.16
CA LEU A 111 -5.42 18.51 15.29
C LEU A 111 -6.90 18.57 14.89
N LYS A 112 -7.76 19.08 15.79
CA LYS A 112 -9.17 19.30 15.53
C LYS A 112 -9.39 20.34 14.44
N SER A 113 -8.69 21.48 14.50
CA SER A 113 -8.74 22.52 13.47
C SER A 113 -8.27 22.01 12.11
N VAL A 114 -7.21 21.21 12.08
CA VAL A 114 -6.72 20.58 10.82
C VAL A 114 -7.80 19.69 10.23
N TYR A 115 -8.40 18.81 11.06
CA TYR A 115 -9.46 17.92 10.62
C TYR A 115 -10.68 18.69 10.07
N GLU A 116 -11.19 19.67 10.83
CA GLU A 116 -12.35 20.46 10.42
C GLU A 116 -12.11 21.24 9.12
N THR A 117 -10.89 21.71 8.91
CA THR A 117 -10.54 22.42 7.68
C THR A 117 -10.61 21.49 6.48
N VAL A 118 -10.01 20.30 6.55
CA VAL A 118 -10.06 19.32 5.46
C VAL A 118 -11.46 18.74 5.29
N ALA A 119 -12.20 18.52 6.38
CA ALA A 119 -13.56 17.99 6.36
C ALA A 119 -14.54 18.90 5.60
N LYS A 120 -14.32 20.22 5.56
CA LYS A 120 -15.11 21.15 4.75
C LYS A 120 -14.97 20.90 3.25
N PHE A 121 -13.78 20.50 2.79
CA PHE A 121 -13.53 20.21 1.38
C PHE A 121 -13.92 18.77 1.00
N TYR A 122 -13.91 17.84 1.96
CA TYR A 122 -14.19 16.42 1.75
C TYR A 122 -15.33 15.93 2.66
N PRO A 123 -16.58 16.40 2.48
CA PRO A 123 -17.68 16.12 3.40
C PRO A 123 -18.06 14.63 3.45
N ARG A 124 -17.99 13.93 2.30
CA ARG A 124 -18.25 12.48 2.24
C ARG A 124 -17.19 11.67 2.99
N GLY A 125 -15.91 12.03 2.81
CA GLY A 125 -14.80 11.43 3.56
C GLY A 125 -14.93 11.66 5.07
N ALA A 126 -15.35 12.86 5.48
CA ALA A 126 -15.56 13.22 6.88
C ALA A 126 -16.74 12.48 7.54
N LYS A 127 -17.80 12.18 6.77
CA LYS A 127 -18.94 11.37 7.23
C LYS A 127 -18.50 9.95 7.62
N GLU A 128 -17.57 9.39 6.85
CA GLU A 128 -17.09 8.01 7.04
C GLU A 128 -15.95 7.92 8.05
N ILE A 129 -15.05 8.91 8.05
CA ILE A 129 -13.86 8.95 8.90
C ILE A 129 -14.00 10.10 9.88
N THR A 130 -14.56 9.80 11.04
CA THR A 130 -14.78 10.79 12.11
C THR A 130 -13.47 11.19 12.79
N PHE A 131 -13.42 12.39 13.36
CA PHE A 131 -12.25 12.91 14.07
C PHE A 131 -11.74 11.94 15.15
N MET A 132 -12.64 11.35 15.94
CA MET A 132 -12.28 10.40 17.00
C MET A 132 -11.56 9.16 16.46
N SER A 133 -12.00 8.63 15.31
CA SER A 133 -11.39 7.44 14.70
C SER A 133 -9.95 7.68 14.22
N ILE A 134 -9.66 8.90 13.76
CA ILE A 134 -8.38 9.24 13.12
C ILE A 134 -7.45 10.06 14.02
N HIS A 135 -7.92 10.53 15.18
CA HIS A 135 -7.17 11.40 16.09
C HIS A 135 -5.77 10.86 16.45
N SER A 136 -5.69 9.58 16.83
CA SER A 136 -4.43 8.91 17.16
C SER A 136 -3.47 8.86 15.96
N SER A 137 -4.02 8.70 14.75
CA SER A 137 -3.23 8.72 13.51
C SER A 137 -2.73 10.12 13.18
N LEU A 138 -3.57 11.15 13.30
CA LEU A 138 -3.18 12.56 13.11
C LEU A 138 -2.05 12.95 14.06
N HIS A 139 -2.18 12.59 15.35
CA HIS A 139 -1.15 12.82 16.34
C HIS A 139 0.18 12.15 15.95
N ARG A 140 0.14 10.87 15.57
CA ARG A 140 1.33 10.14 15.12
C ARG A 140 1.97 10.79 13.88
N TRP A 141 1.18 11.22 12.90
CA TRP A 141 1.70 11.87 11.68
C TRP A 141 2.32 13.23 11.95
N LYS A 142 1.83 13.96 12.97
CA LYS A 142 2.43 15.24 13.39
C LYS A 142 3.85 15.06 13.94
N HIS A 143 4.09 13.96 14.66
CA HIS A 143 5.36 13.71 15.35
C HIS A 143 6.34 12.79 14.62
N ASN A 144 5.89 12.05 13.58
CA ASN A 144 6.77 11.17 12.80
C ASN A 144 6.77 11.55 11.31
N PRO A 145 7.74 12.34 10.84
CA PRO A 145 7.79 12.81 9.45
C PRO A 145 8.20 11.73 8.43
N ALA A 146 8.67 10.56 8.87
CA ALA A 146 9.19 9.50 8.01
C ALA A 146 8.14 8.48 7.48
N MET A 147 6.85 8.65 7.81
CA MET A 147 5.73 7.80 7.36
C MET A 147 4.69 8.60 6.58
#